data_AF-A0A426QYF5-F1
#
_entry.id   AF-A0A426QYF5-F1
#
_cell.length_a   1.000
_cell.length_b   1.000
_cell.length_c   1.000
_cell.angle_alpha   90.00
_cell.angle_beta   90.00
_cell.angle_gamma   90.00
#
_symmetry.space_group_name_H-M   'P 1'
#
loop_
_entity.id
_entity.type
_entity.pdbx_description
1 polymer ?
#
loop_
_entity_poly.entity_id
_entity_poly.type
_entity_poly.pdbx_seq_one_letter_code
_entity_poly.pdbx_strand_id
1 'polypeptide(L)'
;MSIVSDTAVAGSGVPSYRFESTTGVIRRFLSPQDVIASLDEDVESMVALVNSGGTTFLSPILGRLAGIIACDGTLRSHLAIVSREFEVPCLVGAVVDPGLDDGATVRLDYVDGDRATVTVVDESETDTAAAVEQWWEYVRRVGDEIAVKDFDVAMTDDVLAALISEPLTNEHLDDLVGHMSRTFKPEMTRRSGFTSELFPMMPYMSLSTIEDFHTYATRVRIIESAMPAHEIGKRLRERAGVVSPLWTWMAGYHFLIGRQCLIQMGRVAPTDKTDDIRTVVDFWRRLTLAQRGDGTLDNKDAGFTNRYLPDDEVASLTRHLTPLAPADRKALKRLNATVTGYLFLLFTDSRVGIYDSGPYPVGDGQVAIVRDLLCLAVNDFDYPWAKGLRTEYSSLSVVLQFDPASFSSFEINDWGTTFTEPDQLLSEVTAAAVVGHRTSGERVQLTPADWPALSADISRIHGELYQRFADMTREERIFAATRMYSWGLKPFATLAGVVDDIDWSISPDTLALHPDPFDDDEQAGLIFGTAVVANDMPGSFSPVL
;
A
#
# COMPACT_ATOMS: atom_id res chain seq x y z
N MET A 1 -15.50 3.41 -2.67
CA MET A 1 -16.67 3.51 -3.57
C MET A 1 -17.71 4.30 -2.80
N SER A 2 -17.85 5.59 -3.10
CA SER A 2 -18.84 6.44 -2.42
C SER A 2 -20.20 5.78 -2.59
N ILE A 3 -20.90 5.49 -1.50
CA ILE A 3 -22.26 4.99 -1.58
C ILE A 3 -23.10 6.20 -1.98
N VAL A 4 -23.19 6.43 -3.29
CA VAL A 4 -24.06 7.43 -3.88
C VAL A 4 -25.49 7.01 -3.57
N SER A 5 -26.12 7.69 -2.62
CA SER A 5 -27.55 7.53 -2.39
C SER A 5 -28.30 8.39 -3.40
N ASP A 6 -29.13 7.77 -4.24
CA ASP A 6 -29.99 8.48 -5.19
C ASP A 6 -31.11 9.18 -4.39
N THR A 7 -30.99 10.48 -4.13
CA THR A 7 -31.93 11.19 -3.24
C THR A 7 -33.18 11.69 -3.97
N ALA A 8 -33.10 12.09 -5.26
CA ALA A 8 -34.26 12.35 -6.11
C ALA A 8 -33.92 12.53 -7.61
N VAL A 9 -34.85 12.13 -8.50
CA VAL A 9 -34.81 12.53 -9.92
C VAL A 9 -35.13 14.03 -10.01
N ALA A 10 -34.10 14.83 -10.26
CA ALA A 10 -34.17 16.28 -10.42
C ALA A 10 -34.49 16.72 -11.86
N GLY A 11 -34.62 15.80 -12.80
CA GLY A 11 -35.08 16.15 -14.15
C GLY A 11 -35.12 14.97 -15.11
N SER A 12 -35.66 15.21 -16.30
CA SER A 12 -35.56 14.28 -17.41
C SER A 12 -35.61 14.97 -18.77
N GLY A 13 -35.04 14.34 -19.79
CA GLY A 13 -35.06 14.83 -21.16
C GLY A 13 -34.94 13.69 -22.16
N VAL A 14 -34.97 14.01 -23.45
CA VAL A 14 -34.79 13.01 -24.51
C VAL A 14 -33.30 12.83 -24.77
N PRO A 15 -32.73 11.62 -24.66
CA PRO A 15 -31.30 11.40 -24.86
C PRO A 15 -30.95 11.48 -26.34
N SER A 16 -29.87 12.19 -26.66
CA SER A 16 -29.37 12.35 -28.03
C SER A 16 -28.91 11.04 -28.67
N TYR A 17 -28.41 10.09 -27.86
CA TYR A 17 -28.06 8.71 -28.20
C TYR A 17 -28.02 7.86 -26.91
N ARG A 18 -27.75 6.56 -27.02
CA ARG A 18 -27.56 5.67 -25.86
C ARG A 18 -26.16 5.84 -25.28
N PHE A 19 -26.06 6.26 -24.02
CA PHE A 19 -24.79 6.46 -23.29
C PHE A 19 -24.76 5.66 -21.97
N GLU A 20 -23.58 5.43 -21.44
CA GLU A 20 -23.38 4.90 -20.08
C GLU A 20 -23.64 5.99 -19.04
N SER A 21 -24.04 5.57 -17.82
CA SER A 21 -24.29 6.50 -16.74
C SER A 21 -23.06 7.38 -16.49
N THR A 22 -23.25 8.70 -16.46
CA THR A 22 -22.16 9.67 -16.25
C THR A 22 -22.50 10.59 -15.09
N THR A 23 -21.49 10.98 -14.32
CA THR A 23 -21.62 11.89 -13.18
C THR A 23 -20.81 13.15 -13.44
N GLY A 24 -21.35 14.30 -13.06
CA GLY A 24 -20.59 15.54 -13.07
C GLY A 24 -21.29 16.66 -12.33
N VAL A 25 -20.62 17.79 -12.24
CA VAL A 25 -21.05 18.97 -11.49
C VAL A 25 -21.79 19.92 -12.41
N ILE A 26 -22.99 20.34 -12.01
CA ILE A 26 -23.79 21.30 -12.78
C ILE A 26 -23.06 22.65 -12.88
N ARG A 27 -22.95 23.14 -14.11
CA ARG A 27 -22.55 24.52 -14.40
C ARG A 27 -23.54 25.12 -15.40
N ARG A 28 -24.15 26.25 -15.06
CA ARG A 28 -25.07 26.95 -15.98
C ARG A 28 -24.29 27.83 -16.95
N PHE A 29 -24.62 27.71 -18.23
CA PHE A 29 -24.09 28.60 -19.26
C PHE A 29 -25.24 29.45 -19.81
N LEU A 30 -25.24 30.73 -19.44
CA LEU A 30 -26.27 31.70 -19.80
C LEU A 30 -25.79 32.66 -20.90
N SER A 31 -24.48 32.85 -21.01
CA SER A 31 -23.84 33.79 -21.93
C SER A 31 -22.48 33.28 -22.45
N PRO A 32 -21.97 33.81 -23.58
CA PRO A 32 -20.68 33.37 -24.11
C PRO A 32 -19.50 33.65 -23.16
N GLN A 33 -19.66 34.62 -22.25
CA GLN A 33 -18.69 34.91 -21.20
C GLN A 33 -18.49 33.72 -20.25
N ASP A 34 -19.54 32.93 -20.00
CA ASP A 34 -19.46 31.76 -19.13
C ASP A 34 -18.57 30.67 -19.75
N VAL A 35 -18.65 30.52 -21.08
CA VAL A 35 -17.81 29.59 -21.86
C VAL A 35 -16.36 30.06 -21.92
N ILE A 36 -16.14 31.37 -22.04
CA ILE A 36 -14.79 31.95 -22.03
C ILE A 36 -14.15 31.75 -20.64
N ALA A 37 -14.91 31.95 -19.57
CA ALA A 37 -14.42 31.76 -18.21
C ALA A 37 -14.01 30.31 -17.93
N SER A 38 -14.69 29.33 -18.55
CA SER A 38 -14.40 27.91 -18.35
C SER A 38 -13.29 27.33 -19.23
N LEU A 39 -12.65 28.12 -20.12
CA LEU A 39 -11.62 27.59 -21.04
C LEU A 39 -10.40 27.03 -20.29
N ASP A 40 -10.04 27.67 -19.17
CA ASP A 40 -8.90 27.32 -18.32
C ASP A 40 -9.32 26.49 -17.09
N GLU A 41 -10.60 26.12 -16.97
CA GLU A 41 -11.13 25.28 -15.90
C GLU A 41 -11.12 23.78 -16.29
N ASP A 42 -11.25 22.90 -15.29
CA ASP A 42 -11.48 21.47 -15.51
C ASP A 42 -12.93 21.22 -15.93
N VAL A 43 -13.18 21.26 -17.24
CA VAL A 43 -14.52 21.02 -17.82
C VAL A 43 -14.88 19.54 -17.93
N GLU A 44 -13.94 18.62 -17.70
CA GLU A 44 -14.16 17.16 -17.80
C GLU A 44 -15.09 16.64 -16.72
N SER A 45 -15.13 17.31 -15.57
CA SER A 45 -16.08 17.02 -14.49
C SER A 45 -17.40 17.78 -14.62
N MET A 46 -17.60 18.62 -15.64
CA MET A 46 -18.76 19.51 -15.74
C MET A 46 -19.92 18.92 -16.57
N VAL A 47 -21.13 19.05 -16.05
CA VAL A 47 -22.39 18.89 -16.79
C VAL A 47 -22.95 20.28 -17.12
N ALA A 48 -22.93 20.64 -18.41
CA ALA A 48 -23.38 21.94 -18.87
C ALA A 48 -24.91 22.02 -18.91
N LEU A 49 -25.50 22.93 -18.12
CA LEU A 49 -26.93 23.25 -18.15
C LEU A 49 -27.17 24.50 -19.01
N VAL A 50 -27.92 24.33 -20.11
CA VAL A 50 -28.19 25.40 -21.08
C VAL A 50 -29.68 25.54 -21.40
N ASN A 51 -30.11 26.77 -21.63
CA ASN A 51 -31.51 27.04 -21.98
C ASN A 51 -31.87 26.70 -23.43
N SER A 52 -30.93 26.77 -24.38
CA SER A 52 -31.21 26.53 -25.81
C SER A 52 -30.09 25.75 -26.50
N GLY A 53 -30.48 24.81 -27.37
CA GLY A 53 -29.60 23.88 -28.09
C GLY A 53 -28.83 24.46 -29.29
N GLY A 54 -28.29 25.68 -29.17
CA GLY A 54 -27.42 26.28 -30.18
C GLY A 54 -25.98 25.75 -30.11
N THR A 55 -25.46 25.18 -31.19
CA THR A 55 -24.13 24.52 -31.21
C THR A 55 -22.94 25.44 -31.04
N THR A 56 -23.00 26.63 -31.64
CA THR A 56 -21.87 27.57 -31.61
C THR A 56 -21.53 28.00 -30.18
N PHE A 57 -22.52 27.94 -29.28
CA PHE A 57 -22.41 28.40 -27.91
C PHE A 57 -21.36 27.62 -27.09
N LEU A 58 -21.48 26.28 -27.03
CA LEU A 58 -20.57 25.42 -26.26
C LEU A 58 -19.37 24.90 -27.07
N SER A 59 -19.29 25.23 -28.36
CA SER A 59 -18.31 24.65 -29.29
C SER A 59 -16.83 24.63 -28.82
N PRO A 60 -16.30 25.62 -28.06
CA PRO A 60 -14.92 25.58 -27.60
C PRO A 60 -14.62 24.49 -26.56
N ILE A 61 -15.63 24.05 -25.81
CA ILE A 61 -15.49 23.12 -24.68
C ILE A 61 -16.27 21.82 -24.87
N LEU A 62 -17.12 21.73 -25.90
CA LEU A 62 -18.14 20.68 -26.03
C LEU A 62 -17.58 19.26 -25.90
N GLY A 63 -16.48 18.94 -26.59
CA GLY A 63 -15.88 17.60 -26.58
C GLY A 63 -15.13 17.22 -25.29
N ARG A 64 -15.10 18.12 -24.30
CA ARG A 64 -14.47 17.89 -23.00
C ARG A 64 -15.49 17.82 -21.86
N LEU A 65 -16.79 17.97 -22.10
CA LEU A 65 -17.80 17.99 -21.02
C LEU A 65 -18.17 16.56 -20.59
N ALA A 66 -18.42 16.34 -19.29
CA ALA A 66 -19.01 15.09 -18.78
C ALA A 66 -20.43 14.84 -19.30
N GLY A 67 -21.18 15.91 -19.57
CA GLY A 67 -22.52 15.83 -20.13
C GLY A 67 -23.17 17.19 -20.39
N ILE A 68 -24.33 17.17 -21.04
CA ILE A 68 -25.08 18.37 -21.43
C ILE A 68 -26.58 18.19 -21.16
N ILE A 69 -27.18 19.18 -20.50
CA ILE A 69 -28.63 19.27 -20.29
C ILE A 69 -29.13 20.53 -21.01
N ALA A 70 -29.90 20.34 -22.08
CA ALA A 70 -30.52 21.43 -22.83
C ALA A 70 -32.03 21.49 -22.58
N CYS A 71 -32.50 22.57 -21.96
CA CYS A 71 -33.91 22.75 -21.60
C CYS A 71 -34.86 22.85 -22.81
N ASP A 72 -34.33 23.24 -23.97
CA ASP A 72 -35.06 23.33 -25.23
C ASP A 72 -34.34 22.56 -26.35
N GLY A 73 -35.08 22.21 -27.40
CA GLY A 73 -34.57 21.51 -28.57
C GLY A 73 -35.16 20.11 -28.76
N THR A 74 -34.78 19.49 -29.88
CA THR A 74 -35.19 18.15 -30.28
C THR A 74 -33.96 17.35 -30.71
N LEU A 75 -34.12 16.05 -31.00
CA LEU A 75 -33.03 15.21 -31.53
C LEU A 75 -32.45 15.68 -32.86
N ARG A 76 -33.18 16.57 -33.57
CA ARG A 76 -32.76 17.22 -34.82
C ARG A 76 -32.10 18.59 -34.59
N SER A 77 -32.02 19.07 -33.35
CA SER A 77 -31.32 20.30 -33.02
C SER A 77 -29.82 20.14 -33.25
N HIS A 78 -29.17 21.24 -33.62
CA HIS A 78 -27.73 21.24 -33.88
C HIS A 78 -26.95 20.67 -32.69
N LEU A 79 -27.30 21.03 -31.44
CA LEU A 79 -26.55 20.57 -30.26
C LEU A 79 -26.62 19.04 -30.12
N ALA A 80 -27.81 18.45 -30.28
CA ALA A 80 -27.99 17.00 -30.28
C ALA A 80 -27.19 16.28 -31.38
N ILE A 81 -27.08 16.90 -32.57
CA ILE A 81 -26.31 16.35 -33.69
C ILE A 81 -24.81 16.34 -33.36
N VAL A 82 -24.29 17.46 -32.85
CA VAL A 82 -22.86 17.61 -32.57
C VAL A 82 -22.45 16.82 -31.34
N SER A 83 -23.25 16.79 -30.27
CA SER A 83 -22.95 15.96 -29.09
C SER A 83 -22.80 14.47 -29.42
N ARG A 84 -23.53 13.95 -30.40
CA ARG A 84 -23.33 12.58 -30.90
C ARG A 84 -21.98 12.37 -31.58
N GLU A 85 -21.51 13.35 -32.35
CA GLU A 85 -20.22 13.28 -33.05
C GLU A 85 -19.03 13.28 -32.06
N PHE A 86 -19.18 13.99 -30.95
CA PHE A 86 -18.19 14.05 -29.88
C PHE A 86 -18.38 12.98 -28.79
N GLU A 87 -19.39 12.12 -28.91
CA GLU A 87 -19.74 11.11 -27.91
C GLU A 87 -19.95 11.68 -26.49
N VAL A 88 -20.55 12.87 -26.39
CA VAL A 88 -20.87 13.53 -25.11
C VAL A 88 -22.35 13.33 -24.77
N PRO A 89 -22.69 12.74 -23.61
CA PRO A 89 -24.06 12.55 -23.16
C PRO A 89 -24.85 13.87 -23.20
N CYS A 90 -25.94 13.91 -23.95
CA CYS A 90 -26.75 15.12 -24.10
C CYS A 90 -28.24 14.81 -24.03
N LEU A 91 -28.95 15.51 -23.14
CA LEU A 91 -30.40 15.50 -22.99
C LEU A 91 -30.99 16.77 -23.63
N VAL A 92 -31.97 16.62 -24.52
CA VAL A 92 -32.67 17.75 -25.16
C VAL A 92 -34.13 17.82 -24.75
N GLY A 93 -34.69 19.03 -24.76
CA GLY A 93 -36.05 19.28 -24.27
C GLY A 93 -36.18 18.89 -22.79
N ALA A 94 -35.10 19.04 -22.03
CA ALA A 94 -35.01 18.59 -20.66
C ALA A 94 -35.88 19.48 -19.74
N VAL A 95 -36.63 18.85 -18.87
CA VAL A 95 -37.30 19.50 -17.75
C VAL A 95 -36.50 19.19 -16.51
N VAL A 96 -35.89 20.22 -15.92
CA VAL A 96 -35.12 20.13 -14.67
C VAL A 96 -35.82 20.90 -13.55
N ASP A 97 -35.60 20.46 -12.33
CA ASP A 97 -36.06 21.11 -11.11
C ASP A 97 -35.47 22.54 -11.06
N PRO A 98 -36.30 23.58 -10.84
CA PRO A 98 -35.82 24.94 -10.63
C PRO A 98 -34.79 25.09 -9.50
N GLY A 99 -34.76 24.16 -8.54
CA GLY A 99 -33.77 24.12 -7.45
C GLY A 99 -32.43 23.47 -7.80
N LEU A 100 -32.21 23.02 -9.05
CA LEU A 100 -30.95 22.42 -9.48
C LEU A 100 -29.88 23.49 -9.72
N ASP A 101 -29.06 23.79 -8.70
CA ASP A 101 -28.09 24.88 -8.71
C ASP A 101 -26.68 24.52 -9.22
N ASP A 102 -25.92 25.55 -9.62
CA ASP A 102 -24.50 25.42 -9.97
C ASP A 102 -23.73 24.84 -8.78
N GLY A 103 -22.86 23.86 -9.05
CA GLY A 103 -22.15 23.12 -8.01
C GLY A 103 -22.85 21.84 -7.54
N ALA A 104 -24.11 21.60 -7.92
CA ALA A 104 -24.78 20.33 -7.60
C ALA A 104 -24.15 19.17 -8.41
N THR A 105 -23.79 18.09 -7.73
CA THR A 105 -23.37 16.85 -8.39
C THR A 105 -24.60 16.10 -8.90
N VAL A 106 -24.60 15.73 -10.19
CA VAL A 106 -25.68 15.00 -10.82
C VAL A 106 -25.19 13.77 -11.54
N ARG A 107 -26.05 12.75 -11.62
CA ARG A 107 -25.88 11.59 -12.49
C ARG A 107 -26.88 11.65 -13.65
N LEU A 108 -26.41 11.44 -14.87
CA LEU A 108 -27.22 11.31 -16.08
C LEU A 108 -27.38 9.83 -16.42
N ASP A 109 -28.62 9.34 -16.42
CA ASP A 109 -28.92 7.94 -16.68
C ASP A 109 -29.78 7.80 -17.94
N TYR A 110 -29.31 7.00 -18.90
CA TYR A 110 -30.14 6.58 -20.04
C TYR A 110 -31.20 5.58 -19.55
N VAL A 111 -32.48 5.86 -19.83
CA VAL A 111 -33.59 4.94 -19.52
C VAL A 111 -34.00 4.21 -20.79
N ASP A 112 -34.40 4.95 -21.82
CA ASP A 112 -34.81 4.45 -23.13
C ASP A 112 -34.64 5.53 -24.22
N GLY A 113 -35.04 5.22 -25.46
CA GLY A 113 -34.83 6.11 -26.61
C GLY A 113 -35.57 7.45 -26.53
N ASP A 114 -36.58 7.56 -25.66
CA ASP A 114 -37.38 8.76 -25.47
C ASP A 114 -37.07 9.44 -24.12
N ARG A 115 -36.29 8.81 -23.23
CA ARG A 115 -36.08 9.30 -21.87
C ARG A 115 -34.69 8.99 -21.29
N ALA A 116 -34.09 10.01 -20.70
CA ALA A 116 -32.98 9.93 -19.75
C ALA A 116 -33.31 10.81 -18.53
N THR A 117 -32.72 10.48 -17.38
CA THR A 117 -32.96 11.16 -16.11
C THR A 117 -31.73 11.90 -15.61
N VAL A 118 -31.97 13.00 -14.90
CA VAL A 118 -30.99 13.74 -14.12
C VAL A 118 -31.29 13.47 -12.66
N THR A 119 -30.37 12.88 -11.93
CA THR A 119 -30.52 12.55 -10.51
C THR A 119 -29.55 13.40 -9.72
N VAL A 120 -30.01 14.15 -8.72
CA VAL A 120 -29.10 14.83 -7.79
C VAL A 120 -28.44 13.77 -6.92
N VAL A 121 -27.12 13.83 -6.87
CA VAL A 121 -26.30 12.99 -6.03
C VAL A 121 -25.91 13.86 -4.83
N ASP A 122 -26.56 13.63 -3.70
CA ASP A 122 -26.00 14.11 -2.45
C ASP A 122 -24.77 13.25 -2.15
N GLU A 123 -23.63 13.91 -1.91
CA GLU A 123 -22.63 13.31 -1.04
C GLU A 123 -23.32 13.12 0.31
N SER A 124 -23.81 11.92 0.61
CA SER A 124 -24.22 11.61 1.97
C SER A 124 -23.01 11.90 2.84
N GLU A 125 -23.08 12.93 3.68
CA GLU A 125 -22.10 13.15 4.76
C GLU A 125 -21.99 11.80 5.46
N THR A 126 -20.87 11.12 5.25
CA THR A 126 -20.60 9.90 5.99
C THR A 126 -20.49 10.35 7.42
N ASP A 127 -21.42 9.93 8.28
CA ASP A 127 -21.32 10.17 9.71
C ASP A 127 -19.99 9.59 10.17
N THR A 128 -19.02 10.48 10.36
CA THR A 128 -17.63 10.11 10.60
C THR A 128 -17.51 9.31 11.89
N ALA A 129 -18.32 9.64 12.91
CA ALA A 129 -18.31 8.92 14.17
C ALA A 129 -18.88 7.50 14.00
N ALA A 130 -19.97 7.35 13.24
CA ALA A 130 -20.54 6.04 12.94
C ALA A 130 -19.58 5.16 12.11
N ALA A 131 -18.89 5.73 11.12
CA ALA A 131 -17.90 5.02 10.32
C ALA A 131 -16.65 4.62 11.13
N VAL A 132 -16.20 5.47 12.06
CA VAL A 132 -15.12 5.13 13.01
C VAL A 132 -15.54 3.97 13.92
N GLU A 133 -16.75 3.97 14.46
CA GLU A 133 -17.23 2.84 15.26
C GLU A 133 -17.34 1.55 14.42
N GLN A 134 -17.88 1.65 13.20
CA GLN A 134 -17.93 0.52 12.26
C GLN A 134 -16.53 -0.04 11.97
N TRP A 135 -15.50 0.82 11.92
CA TRP A 135 -14.12 0.40 11.76
C TRP A 135 -13.62 -0.40 12.98
N TRP A 136 -13.94 0.03 14.20
CA TRP A 136 -13.61 -0.75 15.40
C TRP A 136 -14.38 -2.08 15.48
N GLU A 137 -15.65 -2.10 15.04
CA GLU A 137 -16.40 -3.35 14.85
C GLU A 137 -15.72 -4.27 13.83
N TYR A 138 -15.19 -3.72 12.75
CA TYR A 138 -14.39 -4.46 11.78
C TYR A 138 -13.12 -5.04 12.42
N VAL A 139 -12.35 -4.27 13.20
CA VAL A 139 -11.15 -4.76 13.92
C VAL A 139 -11.50 -5.97 14.80
N ARG A 140 -12.61 -5.89 15.54
CA ARG A 140 -13.13 -6.98 16.40
C ARG A 140 -13.58 -8.22 15.64
N ARG A 141 -14.00 -8.08 14.37
CA ARG A 141 -14.48 -9.19 13.53
C ARG A 141 -13.42 -10.29 13.38
N VAL A 142 -13.87 -11.52 13.54
CA VAL A 142 -13.10 -12.75 13.27
C VAL A 142 -13.28 -13.11 11.80
N GLY A 143 -12.18 -13.33 11.09
CA GLY A 143 -12.20 -13.76 9.69
C GLY A 143 -12.41 -15.26 9.52
N ASP A 144 -12.20 -15.74 8.30
CA ASP A 144 -12.20 -17.16 7.95
C ASP A 144 -10.94 -17.91 8.48
N GLU A 145 -10.68 -19.12 7.96
CA GLU A 145 -9.55 -19.96 8.39
C GLU A 145 -8.17 -19.34 8.15
N ILE A 146 -8.07 -18.41 7.19
CA ILE A 146 -6.85 -17.62 6.93
C ILE A 146 -7.00 -16.18 7.41
N ALA A 147 -8.00 -15.93 8.26
CA ALA A 147 -8.34 -14.66 8.88
C ALA A 147 -8.68 -13.53 7.90
N VAL A 148 -9.21 -13.87 6.71
CA VAL A 148 -9.77 -12.92 5.76
C VAL A 148 -11.21 -12.58 6.14
N LYS A 149 -11.58 -11.32 5.97
CA LYS A 149 -12.91 -10.77 6.26
C LYS A 149 -13.19 -9.59 5.34
N ASP A 150 -14.43 -9.43 4.92
CA ASP A 150 -14.83 -8.31 4.06
C ASP A 150 -14.59 -6.98 4.77
N PHE A 151 -13.96 -6.03 4.08
CA PHE A 151 -13.83 -4.66 4.53
C PHE A 151 -14.98 -3.83 3.93
N ASP A 152 -15.96 -3.50 4.77
CA ASP A 152 -17.24 -2.88 4.42
C ASP A 152 -17.40 -1.46 4.99
N VAL A 153 -16.30 -0.83 5.41
CA VAL A 153 -16.29 0.53 5.97
C VAL A 153 -16.11 1.55 4.84
N ALA A 154 -17.00 2.55 4.79
CA ALA A 154 -16.84 3.68 3.89
C ALA A 154 -15.69 4.57 4.35
N MET A 155 -14.52 4.45 3.70
CA MET A 155 -13.33 5.20 4.05
C MET A 155 -13.25 6.52 3.27
N THR A 156 -13.62 7.62 3.90
CA THR A 156 -13.37 8.99 3.41
C THR A 156 -12.12 9.58 4.06
N ASP A 157 -11.60 10.70 3.53
CA ASP A 157 -10.46 11.40 4.13
C ASP A 157 -10.75 11.85 5.58
N ASP A 158 -11.98 12.27 5.88
CA ASP A 158 -12.40 12.67 7.22
C ASP A 158 -12.46 11.48 8.19
N VAL A 159 -12.94 10.32 7.74
CA VAL A 159 -12.93 9.08 8.55
C VAL A 159 -11.51 8.63 8.82
N LEU A 160 -10.64 8.64 7.81
CA LEU A 160 -9.24 8.29 7.96
C LEU A 160 -8.53 9.24 8.94
N ALA A 161 -8.76 10.55 8.81
CA ALA A 161 -8.20 11.55 9.71
C ALA A 161 -8.72 11.36 11.15
N ALA A 162 -10.01 11.07 11.33
CA ALA A 162 -10.59 10.79 12.63
C ALA A 162 -9.92 9.56 13.28
N LEU A 163 -9.82 8.43 12.56
CA LEU A 163 -9.13 7.22 13.04
C LEU A 163 -7.68 7.50 13.44
N ILE A 164 -6.93 8.23 12.61
CA ILE A 164 -5.53 8.58 12.89
C ILE A 164 -5.40 9.47 14.13
N SER A 165 -6.32 10.41 14.33
CA SER A 165 -6.28 11.36 15.44
C SER A 165 -6.80 10.80 16.76
N GLU A 166 -7.60 9.72 16.71
CA GLU A 166 -8.23 9.12 17.88
C GLU A 166 -7.17 8.59 18.87
N PRO A 167 -7.18 9.02 20.14
CA PRO A 167 -6.30 8.45 21.16
C PRO A 167 -6.60 6.97 21.41
N LEU A 168 -5.55 6.13 21.44
CA LEU A 168 -5.72 4.70 21.64
C LEU A 168 -6.09 4.37 23.11
N THR A 169 -7.33 3.93 23.34
CA THR A 169 -7.78 3.49 24.67
C THR A 169 -7.22 2.10 25.02
N ASN A 170 -7.41 1.66 26.27
CA ASN A 170 -7.04 0.31 26.69
C ASN A 170 -7.82 -0.78 25.94
N GLU A 171 -9.12 -0.58 25.77
CA GLU A 171 -10.00 -1.51 25.07
C GLU A 171 -9.63 -1.59 23.59
N HIS A 172 -9.44 -0.44 22.94
CA HIS A 172 -9.01 -0.38 21.54
C HIS A 172 -7.59 -0.94 21.33
N LEU A 173 -6.70 -0.81 22.32
CA LEU A 173 -5.40 -1.47 22.27
C LEU A 173 -5.53 -3.00 22.28
N ASP A 174 -6.39 -3.54 23.14
CA ASP A 174 -6.65 -4.98 23.19
C ASP A 174 -7.32 -5.48 21.90
N ASP A 175 -8.24 -4.71 21.34
CA ASP A 175 -8.88 -4.99 20.04
C ASP A 175 -7.83 -5.10 18.91
N LEU A 176 -6.86 -4.17 18.85
CA LEU A 176 -5.78 -4.22 17.85
C LEU A 176 -4.85 -5.40 18.07
N VAL A 177 -4.41 -5.65 19.31
CA VAL A 177 -3.56 -6.81 19.62
C VAL A 177 -4.28 -8.10 19.25
N GLY A 178 -5.58 -8.20 19.53
CA GLY A 178 -6.44 -9.31 19.14
C GLY A 178 -6.56 -9.45 17.62
N HIS A 179 -6.73 -8.36 16.88
CA HIS A 179 -6.76 -8.37 15.42
C HIS A 179 -5.43 -8.84 14.84
N MET A 180 -4.31 -8.24 15.25
CA MET A 180 -2.96 -8.64 14.81
C MET A 180 -2.68 -10.12 15.14
N SER A 181 -3.10 -10.57 16.32
CA SER A 181 -2.97 -11.95 16.79
C SER A 181 -3.71 -12.94 15.87
N ARG A 182 -4.95 -12.63 15.48
CA ARG A 182 -5.74 -13.43 14.53
C ARG A 182 -5.18 -13.35 13.12
N THR A 183 -4.60 -12.21 12.75
CA THR A 183 -4.02 -12.00 11.42
C THR A 183 -2.74 -12.78 11.20
N PHE A 184 -1.86 -12.75 12.19
CA PHE A 184 -0.52 -13.31 12.04
C PHE A 184 -0.50 -14.84 12.07
N LYS A 185 -1.37 -15.45 12.90
CA LYS A 185 -1.34 -16.90 13.14
C LYS A 185 -1.49 -17.73 11.86
N PRO A 186 -2.49 -17.49 10.98
CA PRO A 186 -2.62 -18.30 9.76
C PRO A 186 -1.45 -18.14 8.78
N GLU A 187 -0.89 -16.93 8.66
CA GLU A 187 0.30 -16.68 7.83
C GLU A 187 1.51 -17.51 8.32
N MET A 188 1.63 -17.74 9.64
CA MET A 188 2.64 -18.65 10.20
C MET A 188 2.31 -20.12 9.95
N THR A 189 1.04 -20.53 10.07
CA THR A 189 0.61 -21.91 9.83
C THR A 189 0.74 -22.31 8.35
N ARG A 190 0.60 -21.37 7.41
CA ARG A 190 0.77 -21.61 5.96
C ARG A 190 2.23 -21.79 5.53
N ARG A 191 3.22 -21.58 6.42
CA ARG A 191 4.66 -21.70 6.10
C ARG A 191 5.25 -23.07 6.43
N SER A 192 6.10 -23.58 5.54
CA SER A 192 6.87 -24.80 5.76
C SER A 192 8.22 -24.51 6.44
N GLY A 193 8.21 -24.38 7.76
CA GLY A 193 9.42 -24.31 8.61
C GLY A 193 10.30 -23.07 8.44
N PHE A 194 11.15 -22.83 9.44
CA PHE A 194 12.16 -21.78 9.42
C PHE A 194 13.54 -22.43 9.46
N THR A 195 14.21 -22.58 8.31
CA THR A 195 15.59 -23.07 8.23
C THR A 195 16.46 -22.21 7.34
N SER A 196 17.73 -22.04 7.73
CA SER A 196 18.79 -21.49 6.90
C SER A 196 20.10 -22.21 7.22
N GLU A 197 20.84 -22.60 6.19
CA GLU A 197 22.16 -23.23 6.33
C GLU A 197 23.25 -22.22 6.70
N LEU A 198 23.03 -20.94 6.41
CA LEU A 198 24.01 -19.88 6.66
C LEU A 198 23.74 -19.18 7.99
N PHE A 199 22.49 -18.82 8.28
CA PHE A 199 22.13 -18.07 9.48
C PHE A 199 21.33 -18.91 10.48
N PRO A 200 21.70 -18.93 11.76
CA PRO A 200 20.92 -19.62 12.79
C PRO A 200 19.57 -18.93 13.06
N MET A 201 18.54 -19.33 12.30
CA MET A 201 17.28 -18.56 12.25
C MET A 201 16.51 -18.51 13.56
N MET A 202 16.36 -19.62 14.26
CA MET A 202 15.61 -19.62 15.52
C MET A 202 16.28 -18.72 16.59
N PRO A 203 17.61 -18.80 16.81
CA PRO A 203 18.35 -17.85 17.64
C PRO A 203 18.09 -16.38 17.32
N TYR A 204 18.37 -15.94 16.09
CA TYR A 204 18.35 -14.51 15.78
C TYR A 204 16.92 -13.97 15.71
N MET A 205 15.94 -14.77 15.28
CA MET A 205 14.52 -14.35 15.25
C MET A 205 13.99 -14.14 16.67
N SER A 206 14.36 -15.03 17.60
CA SER A 206 14.00 -14.85 19.02
C SER A 206 14.66 -13.61 19.61
N LEU A 207 15.98 -13.48 19.45
CA LEU A 207 16.73 -12.36 20.03
C LEU A 207 16.31 -11.01 19.45
N SER A 208 16.05 -10.94 18.14
CA SER A 208 15.66 -9.67 17.50
C SER A 208 14.26 -9.23 17.85
N THR A 209 13.28 -10.15 17.91
CA THR A 209 11.92 -9.79 18.33
C THR A 209 11.92 -9.33 19.80
N ILE A 210 12.67 -10.02 20.68
CA ILE A 210 12.86 -9.61 22.08
C ILE A 210 13.53 -8.25 22.18
N GLU A 211 14.56 -7.99 21.39
CA GLU A 211 15.25 -6.69 21.34
C GLU A 211 14.29 -5.55 20.97
N ASP A 212 13.42 -5.79 19.99
CA ASP A 212 12.40 -4.81 19.61
C ASP A 212 11.46 -4.54 20.79
N PHE A 213 11.01 -5.58 21.51
CA PHE A 213 10.19 -5.39 22.70
C PHE A 213 10.89 -4.58 23.81
N HIS A 214 12.20 -4.77 23.98
CA HIS A 214 12.98 -4.02 24.95
C HIS A 214 13.18 -2.54 24.57
N THR A 215 13.27 -2.22 23.28
CA THR A 215 13.80 -0.93 22.84
C THR A 215 12.82 -0.05 22.05
N TYR A 216 11.85 -0.62 21.33
CA TYR A 216 11.02 0.13 20.39
C TYR A 216 10.24 1.25 21.04
N ALA A 217 9.67 1.07 22.24
CA ALA A 217 8.90 2.13 22.89
C ALA A 217 9.73 3.42 23.09
N THR A 218 11.00 3.29 23.46
CA THR A 218 11.91 4.44 23.59
C THR A 218 12.24 5.04 22.22
N ARG A 219 12.57 4.20 21.23
CA ARG A 219 12.92 4.63 19.87
C ARG A 219 11.73 5.34 19.17
N VAL A 220 10.53 4.78 19.29
CA VAL A 220 9.27 5.34 18.78
C VAL A 220 9.00 6.71 19.41
N ARG A 221 9.20 6.90 20.73
CA ARG A 221 9.02 8.21 21.36
C ARG A 221 9.95 9.28 20.77
N ILE A 222 11.20 8.91 20.47
CA ILE A 222 12.16 9.82 19.85
C ILE A 222 11.71 10.19 18.43
N ILE A 223 11.33 9.19 17.63
CA ILE A 223 10.81 9.38 16.27
C ILE A 223 9.55 10.26 16.28
N GLU A 224 8.54 9.89 17.07
CA GLU A 224 7.27 10.62 17.21
C GLU A 224 7.46 12.08 17.64
N SER A 225 8.44 12.35 18.51
CA SER A 225 8.73 13.71 18.96
C SER A 225 9.27 14.61 17.85
N ALA A 226 9.89 14.02 16.82
CA ALA A 226 10.42 14.74 15.67
C ALA A 226 9.47 14.75 14.47
N MET A 227 8.76 13.64 14.25
CA MET A 227 7.80 13.49 13.16
C MET A 227 6.70 12.49 13.55
N PRO A 228 5.43 12.91 13.60
CA PRO A 228 4.33 12.00 13.87
C PRO A 228 4.21 10.87 12.83
N ALA A 229 3.79 9.69 13.26
CA ALA A 229 3.67 8.47 12.46
C ALA A 229 2.85 8.67 11.18
N HIS A 230 1.77 9.45 11.26
CA HIS A 230 0.91 9.71 10.11
C HIS A 230 1.58 10.63 9.07
N GLU A 231 2.45 11.54 9.49
CA GLU A 231 3.26 12.33 8.55
C GLU A 231 4.31 11.46 7.87
N ILE A 232 4.95 10.56 8.61
CA ILE A 232 5.86 9.56 8.04
C ILE A 232 5.10 8.71 7.01
N GLY A 233 3.95 8.13 7.39
CA GLY A 233 3.12 7.30 6.51
C GLY A 233 2.70 8.03 5.24
N LYS A 234 2.28 9.29 5.34
CA LYS A 234 1.95 10.13 4.18
C LYS A 234 3.15 10.27 3.22
N ARG A 235 4.35 10.54 3.74
CA ARG A 235 5.58 10.63 2.91
C ARG A 235 5.95 9.30 2.26
N LEU A 236 5.71 8.18 2.95
CA LEU A 236 5.91 6.85 2.38
C LEU A 236 4.95 6.56 1.24
N ARG A 237 3.75 7.15 1.29
CA ARG A 237 2.73 7.01 0.26
C ARG A 237 3.08 7.75 -1.03
N GLU A 238 3.73 8.91 -0.93
CA GLU A 238 3.97 9.82 -2.07
C GLU A 238 4.68 9.19 -3.26
N ARG A 239 5.54 8.19 -3.04
CA ARG A 239 6.35 7.62 -4.13
C ARG A 239 6.87 6.21 -3.84
N ALA A 240 7.14 5.45 -4.90
CA ALA A 240 7.77 4.14 -4.80
C ALA A 240 9.27 4.24 -4.43
N GLY A 241 9.83 3.14 -3.93
CA GLY A 241 11.28 3.00 -3.75
C GLY A 241 11.87 3.70 -2.53
N VAL A 242 11.05 4.11 -1.54
CA VAL A 242 11.49 4.85 -0.34
C VAL A 242 11.74 3.93 0.86
N VAL A 243 10.69 3.32 1.41
CA VAL A 243 10.75 2.36 2.52
C VAL A 243 9.76 1.25 2.24
N SER A 244 10.18 0.01 2.48
CA SER A 244 9.32 -1.16 2.36
C SER A 244 8.14 -1.08 3.32
N PRO A 245 6.89 -1.25 2.86
CA PRO A 245 5.76 -1.43 3.76
C PRO A 245 5.92 -2.64 4.71
N LEU A 246 6.82 -3.60 4.42
CA LEU A 246 7.17 -4.67 5.36
C LEU A 246 7.83 -4.13 6.64
N TRP A 247 8.60 -3.02 6.60
CA TRP A 247 9.09 -2.40 7.84
C TRP A 247 7.95 -1.80 8.66
N THR A 248 6.90 -1.27 8.01
CA THR A 248 5.69 -0.81 8.71
C THR A 248 5.03 -1.98 9.42
N TRP A 249 4.82 -3.10 8.72
CA TRP A 249 4.29 -4.32 9.33
C TRP A 249 5.16 -4.79 10.53
N MET A 250 6.48 -4.83 10.35
CA MET A 250 7.40 -5.26 11.41
C MET A 250 7.34 -4.37 12.66
N ALA A 251 7.15 -3.05 12.49
CA ALA A 251 7.10 -2.11 13.61
C ALA A 251 6.11 -2.52 14.71
N GLY A 252 4.96 -3.10 14.32
CA GLY A 252 3.97 -3.65 15.25
C GLY A 252 4.14 -5.15 15.49
N TYR A 253 4.10 -5.97 14.43
CA TYR A 253 4.02 -7.42 14.57
C TYR A 253 5.29 -8.03 15.17
N HIS A 254 6.47 -7.61 14.71
CA HIS A 254 7.75 -8.14 15.19
C HIS A 254 7.97 -7.81 16.68
N PHE A 255 7.57 -6.61 17.10
CA PHE A 255 7.54 -6.18 18.49
C PHE A 255 6.64 -7.07 19.37
N LEU A 256 5.42 -7.39 18.91
CA LEU A 256 4.49 -8.24 19.67
C LEU A 256 4.94 -9.71 19.74
N ILE A 257 5.67 -10.21 18.74
CA ILE A 257 6.31 -11.54 18.83
C ILE A 257 7.32 -11.57 19.98
N GLY A 258 8.11 -10.51 20.15
CA GLY A 258 9.09 -10.39 21.23
C GLY A 258 8.45 -10.42 22.61
N ARG A 259 7.33 -9.69 22.75
CA ARG A 259 6.48 -9.75 23.94
C ARG A 259 6.05 -11.18 24.24
N GLN A 260 5.55 -11.90 23.23
CA GLN A 260 5.04 -13.25 23.40
C GLN A 260 6.15 -14.24 23.77
N CYS A 261 7.35 -14.11 23.21
CA CYS A 261 8.53 -14.88 23.61
C CYS A 261 8.84 -14.68 25.11
N LEU A 262 8.86 -13.44 25.60
CA LEU A 262 9.14 -13.14 27.00
C LEU A 262 8.05 -13.63 27.96
N ILE A 263 6.78 -13.59 27.56
CA ILE A 263 5.66 -14.19 28.33
C ILE A 263 5.88 -15.69 28.48
N GLN A 264 6.23 -16.39 27.40
CA GLN A 264 6.47 -17.84 27.43
C GLN A 264 7.68 -18.22 28.26
N MET A 265 8.70 -17.37 28.29
CA MET A 265 9.86 -17.51 29.18
C MET A 265 9.54 -17.16 30.65
N GLY A 266 8.31 -16.70 30.96
CA GLY A 266 7.90 -16.28 32.30
C GLY A 266 8.63 -15.02 32.79
N ARG A 267 9.15 -14.20 31.87
CA ARG A 267 9.92 -12.98 32.18
C ARG A 267 9.05 -11.74 32.32
N VAL A 268 7.88 -11.75 31.69
CA VAL A 268 6.93 -10.62 31.61
C VAL A 268 5.52 -11.20 31.70
N ALA A 269 4.64 -10.56 32.48
CA ALA A 269 3.21 -10.89 32.50
C ALA A 269 2.49 -10.23 31.31
N PRO A 270 1.36 -10.77 30.83
CA PRO A 270 0.62 -10.15 29.72
C PRO A 270 0.27 -8.66 29.94
N THR A 271 -0.03 -8.27 31.17
CA THR A 271 -0.41 -6.89 31.51
C THR A 271 0.78 -5.97 31.86
N ASP A 272 2.02 -6.47 31.77
CA ASP A 272 3.21 -5.64 31.98
C ASP A 272 3.45 -4.70 30.79
N LYS A 273 3.99 -3.51 31.08
CA LYS A 273 4.39 -2.51 30.07
C LYS A 273 3.28 -2.08 29.11
N THR A 274 2.01 -2.09 29.53
CA THR A 274 0.85 -1.67 28.69
C THR A 274 1.06 -0.30 28.03
N ASP A 275 1.69 0.65 28.71
CA ASP A 275 1.96 1.98 28.14
C ASP A 275 3.01 1.97 27.01
N ASP A 276 4.04 1.13 27.13
CA ASP A 276 5.02 0.93 26.05
C ASP A 276 4.37 0.21 24.87
N ILE A 277 3.54 -0.79 25.13
CA ILE A 277 2.78 -1.52 24.10
C ILE A 277 1.86 -0.55 23.36
N ARG A 278 1.13 0.31 24.09
CA ARG A 278 0.28 1.35 23.48
C ARG A 278 1.10 2.30 22.61
N THR A 279 2.26 2.71 23.08
CA THR A 279 3.16 3.62 22.34
C THR A 279 3.51 3.04 20.97
N VAL A 280 3.91 1.76 20.92
CA VAL A 280 4.36 1.11 19.68
C VAL A 280 3.19 0.72 18.78
N VAL A 281 2.11 0.15 19.33
CA VAL A 281 0.95 -0.28 18.55
C VAL A 281 0.19 0.93 17.98
N ASP A 282 0.10 2.04 18.71
CA ASP A 282 -0.51 3.27 18.18
C ASP A 282 0.34 3.93 17.09
N PHE A 283 1.67 3.94 17.26
CA PHE A 283 2.60 4.35 16.21
C PHE A 283 2.39 3.53 14.93
N TRP A 284 2.38 2.21 15.06
CA TRP A 284 2.10 1.29 13.95
C TRP A 284 0.74 1.57 13.30
N ARG A 285 -0.33 1.68 14.08
CA ARG A 285 -1.69 1.93 13.57
C ARG A 285 -1.74 3.21 12.74
N ARG A 286 -1.24 4.33 13.28
CA ARG A 286 -1.26 5.63 12.58
C ARG A 286 -0.35 5.64 11.35
N LEU A 287 0.80 4.99 11.42
CA LEU A 287 1.72 4.83 10.30
C LEU A 287 1.07 4.03 9.15
N THR A 288 0.48 2.89 9.48
CA THR A 288 -0.19 1.99 8.52
C THR A 288 -1.38 2.66 7.86
N LEU A 289 -2.29 3.26 8.64
CA LEU A 289 -3.47 3.96 8.11
C LEU A 289 -3.06 5.09 7.15
N ALA A 290 -2.07 5.89 7.53
CA ALA A 290 -1.60 6.99 6.69
C ALA A 290 -0.85 6.51 5.43
N GLN A 291 -0.06 5.44 5.53
CA GLN A 291 0.67 4.88 4.38
C GLN A 291 -0.29 4.26 3.37
N ARG A 292 -1.23 3.43 3.83
CA ARG A 292 -2.16 2.72 2.95
C ARG A 292 -3.23 3.64 2.38
N GLY A 293 -3.80 4.48 3.24
CA GLY A 293 -4.84 5.44 2.86
C GLY A 293 -6.19 4.83 2.48
N ASP A 294 -6.34 3.51 2.54
CA ASP A 294 -7.55 2.77 2.21
C ASP A 294 -8.36 2.34 3.46
N GLY A 295 -7.84 2.63 4.66
CA GLY A 295 -8.46 2.29 5.93
C GLY A 295 -8.22 0.87 6.42
N THR A 296 -7.55 0.02 5.65
CA THR A 296 -7.20 -1.34 6.06
C THR A 296 -5.87 -1.36 6.84
N LEU A 297 -5.58 -2.44 7.57
CA LEU A 297 -4.34 -2.58 8.36
C LEU A 297 -3.34 -3.53 7.71
N ASP A 298 -3.83 -4.59 7.07
CA ASP A 298 -3.00 -5.61 6.41
C ASP A 298 -3.39 -5.80 4.94
N ASN A 299 -2.55 -6.43 4.12
CA ASN A 299 -2.85 -6.62 2.69
C ASN A 299 -4.06 -7.54 2.50
N LYS A 300 -4.16 -8.57 3.34
CA LYS A 300 -5.31 -9.48 3.34
C LYS A 300 -6.64 -8.78 3.67
N ASP A 301 -6.62 -7.71 4.47
CA ASP A 301 -7.80 -6.92 4.82
C ASP A 301 -8.31 -6.16 3.58
N ALA A 302 -7.39 -5.83 2.68
CA ALA A 302 -7.65 -5.30 1.34
C ALA A 302 -7.74 -6.41 0.26
N GLY A 303 -8.11 -7.64 0.64
CA GLY A 303 -8.28 -8.74 -0.31
C GLY A 303 -6.96 -9.22 -0.96
N PHE A 304 -5.88 -9.26 -0.18
CA PHE A 304 -4.52 -9.57 -0.62
C PHE A 304 -3.97 -8.58 -1.66
N THR A 305 -4.26 -7.29 -1.46
CA THR A 305 -3.75 -6.20 -2.29
C THR A 305 -3.13 -5.09 -1.45
N ASN A 306 -2.29 -4.28 -2.08
CA ASN A 306 -1.75 -3.07 -1.47
C ASN A 306 -1.57 -1.99 -2.52
N ARG A 307 -2.57 -1.14 -2.71
CA ARG A 307 -2.58 -0.05 -3.71
C ARG A 307 -2.33 1.30 -3.05
N TYR A 308 -1.21 1.40 -2.33
CA TYR A 308 -0.91 2.61 -1.56
C TYR A 308 -0.40 3.76 -2.44
N LEU A 309 0.26 3.47 -3.57
CA LEU A 309 0.85 4.49 -4.44
C LEU A 309 -0.24 5.35 -5.13
N PRO A 310 -0.06 6.69 -5.17
CA PRO A 310 -0.89 7.61 -5.94
C PRO A 310 -0.92 7.30 -7.44
N ASP A 311 -2.04 7.63 -8.09
CA ASP A 311 -2.26 7.35 -9.51
C ASP A 311 -1.23 8.03 -10.42
N ASP A 312 -0.76 9.23 -10.08
CA ASP A 312 0.26 9.96 -10.84
C ASP A 312 1.65 9.30 -10.73
N GLU A 313 1.99 8.77 -9.56
CA GLU A 313 3.21 7.97 -9.38
C GLU A 313 3.14 6.66 -10.17
N VAL A 314 2.01 5.95 -10.09
CA VAL A 314 1.78 4.72 -10.88
C VAL A 314 1.88 5.03 -12.37
N ALA A 315 1.22 6.09 -12.86
CA ALA A 315 1.30 6.55 -14.25
C ALA A 315 2.73 6.91 -14.66
N SER A 316 3.49 7.56 -13.78
CA SER A 316 4.90 7.88 -14.01
C SER A 316 5.79 6.65 -14.12
N LEU A 317 5.46 5.54 -13.46
CA LEU A 317 6.20 4.29 -13.57
C LEU A 317 5.76 3.48 -14.80
N THR A 318 4.46 3.43 -15.08
CA THR A 318 3.89 2.62 -16.17
C THR A 318 4.10 3.22 -17.56
N ARG A 319 4.26 4.54 -17.70
CA ARG A 319 4.63 5.18 -18.99
C ARG A 319 5.91 4.64 -19.62
N HIS A 320 6.74 3.96 -18.84
CA HIS A 320 8.02 3.38 -19.25
C HIS A 320 7.93 1.88 -19.59
N LEU A 321 6.72 1.31 -19.55
CA LEU A 321 6.48 -0.09 -19.87
C LEU A 321 6.88 -0.39 -21.33
N THR A 322 7.68 -1.44 -21.47
CA THR A 322 8.12 -1.93 -22.78
C THR A 322 7.69 -3.38 -22.96
N PRO A 323 7.05 -3.74 -24.09
CA PRO A 323 6.73 -5.13 -24.40
C PRO A 323 7.98 -6.00 -24.37
N LEU A 324 7.90 -7.16 -23.71
CA LEU A 324 9.05 -8.04 -23.54
C LEU A 324 9.23 -9.01 -24.71
N ALA A 325 10.31 -8.82 -25.46
CA ALA A 325 10.78 -9.86 -26.37
C ALA A 325 11.34 -11.08 -25.59
N PRO A 326 11.50 -12.26 -26.20
CA PRO A 326 11.99 -13.45 -25.50
C PRO A 326 13.37 -13.27 -24.82
N ALA A 327 14.27 -12.50 -25.44
CA ALA A 327 15.58 -12.19 -24.87
C ALA A 327 15.46 -11.28 -23.63
N ASP A 328 14.60 -10.27 -23.70
CA ASP A 328 14.36 -9.32 -22.61
C ASP A 328 13.68 -10.01 -21.42
N ARG A 329 12.72 -10.91 -21.67
CA ARG A 329 12.11 -11.74 -20.63
C ARG A 329 13.15 -12.55 -19.86
N LYS A 330 14.13 -13.13 -20.56
CA LYS A 330 15.24 -13.88 -19.93
C LYS A 330 16.15 -12.95 -19.12
N ALA A 331 16.45 -11.76 -19.64
CA ALA A 331 17.26 -10.76 -18.94
C ALA A 331 16.55 -10.24 -17.68
N LEU A 332 15.25 -9.94 -17.75
CA LEU A 332 14.43 -9.53 -16.62
C LEU A 332 14.38 -10.61 -15.52
N LYS A 333 14.11 -11.87 -15.89
CA LYS A 333 14.12 -12.99 -14.95
C LYS A 333 15.47 -13.11 -14.23
N ARG A 334 16.58 -12.93 -14.96
CA ARG A 334 17.93 -12.93 -14.38
C ARG A 334 18.17 -11.73 -13.45
N LEU A 335 17.80 -10.53 -13.86
CA LEU A 335 17.93 -9.32 -13.04
C LEU A 335 17.15 -9.48 -11.73
N ASN A 336 15.86 -9.83 -11.83
CA ASN A 336 15.00 -10.07 -10.68
C ASN A 336 15.62 -11.08 -9.72
N ALA A 337 16.03 -12.25 -10.21
CA ALA A 337 16.61 -13.30 -9.36
C ALA A 337 17.93 -12.86 -8.71
N THR A 338 18.78 -12.16 -9.45
CA THR A 338 20.10 -11.71 -8.96
C THR A 338 19.97 -10.66 -7.87
N VAL A 339 19.14 -9.64 -8.11
CA VAL A 339 18.92 -8.55 -7.14
C VAL A 339 18.20 -9.08 -5.91
N THR A 340 17.16 -9.90 -6.10
CA THR A 340 16.42 -10.56 -5.01
C THR A 340 17.37 -11.37 -4.12
N GLY A 341 18.19 -12.25 -4.72
CA GLY A 341 19.14 -13.06 -3.95
C GLY A 341 20.18 -12.23 -3.21
N TYR A 342 20.67 -11.14 -3.82
CA TYR A 342 21.56 -10.20 -3.13
C TYR A 342 20.89 -9.54 -1.93
N LEU A 343 19.63 -9.08 -2.08
CA LEU A 343 18.88 -8.43 -1.00
C LEU A 343 18.56 -9.38 0.16
N PHE A 344 18.18 -10.62 -0.14
CA PHE A 344 18.01 -11.65 0.89
C PHE A 344 19.28 -11.78 1.75
N LEU A 345 20.44 -11.87 1.11
CA LEU A 345 21.70 -11.99 1.83
C LEU A 345 22.10 -10.70 2.57
N LEU A 346 21.89 -9.53 1.94
CA LEU A 346 22.15 -8.21 2.54
C LEU A 346 21.38 -8.05 3.85
N PHE A 347 20.15 -8.53 3.88
CA PHE A 347 19.27 -8.52 5.03
C PHE A 347 19.20 -9.87 5.74
N THR A 348 20.29 -10.65 5.74
CA THR A 348 20.44 -11.87 6.56
C THR A 348 19.23 -12.82 6.49
N ASP A 349 18.88 -13.24 5.27
CA ASP A 349 17.71 -14.07 4.89
C ASP A 349 16.33 -13.41 5.07
N SER A 350 16.28 -12.10 5.32
CA SER A 350 15.04 -11.35 5.37
C SER A 350 14.61 -10.80 4.02
N ARG A 351 13.30 -10.64 3.85
CA ARG A 351 12.65 -10.03 2.68
C ARG A 351 12.42 -8.53 2.81
N VAL A 352 12.84 -7.88 3.90
CA VAL A 352 12.53 -6.46 4.16
C VAL A 352 12.86 -5.51 3.00
N GLY A 353 13.90 -5.80 2.21
CA GLY A 353 14.25 -5.01 1.03
C GLY A 353 13.42 -5.27 -0.23
N ILE A 354 12.43 -6.18 -0.21
CA ILE A 354 11.67 -6.61 -1.39
C ILE A 354 10.17 -6.54 -1.09
N TYR A 355 9.44 -5.72 -1.84
CA TYR A 355 8.00 -5.56 -1.64
C TYR A 355 7.24 -5.37 -2.95
N ASP A 356 6.19 -6.17 -3.15
CA ASP A 356 5.24 -6.02 -4.25
C ASP A 356 4.03 -5.20 -3.80
N SER A 357 3.70 -4.15 -4.55
CA SER A 357 2.45 -3.38 -4.38
C SER A 357 1.59 -3.44 -5.63
N GLY A 358 0.29 -3.26 -5.47
CA GLY A 358 -0.72 -3.38 -6.51
C GLY A 358 -1.76 -4.47 -6.19
N PRO A 359 -2.35 -5.11 -7.21
CA PRO A 359 -2.17 -4.84 -8.63
C PRO A 359 -2.87 -3.54 -9.03
N TYR A 360 -2.18 -2.63 -9.71
CA TYR A 360 -2.72 -1.36 -10.21
C TYR A 360 -3.32 -1.53 -11.61
N PRO A 361 -4.50 -0.97 -11.91
CA PRO A 361 -5.04 -0.95 -13.27
C PRO A 361 -4.13 -0.17 -14.23
N VAL A 362 -3.90 -0.67 -15.44
CA VAL A 362 -3.07 0.02 -16.46
C VAL A 362 -3.74 0.13 -17.84
N GLY A 363 -5.05 -0.12 -17.92
CA GLY A 363 -5.85 -0.05 -19.15
C GLY A 363 -6.04 -1.39 -19.85
N ASP A 364 -7.03 -1.48 -20.74
CA ASP A 364 -7.35 -2.69 -21.55
C ASP A 364 -7.52 -3.99 -20.74
N GLY A 365 -8.03 -3.88 -19.51
CA GLY A 365 -8.18 -5.01 -18.59
C GLY A 365 -6.86 -5.56 -18.03
N GLN A 366 -5.72 -4.93 -18.34
CA GLN A 366 -4.41 -5.28 -17.82
C GLN A 366 -4.16 -4.64 -16.45
N VAL A 367 -3.30 -5.28 -15.67
CA VAL A 367 -2.83 -4.77 -14.39
C VAL A 367 -1.30 -4.77 -14.33
N ALA A 368 -0.74 -4.00 -13.40
CA ALA A 368 0.67 -4.04 -13.08
C ALA A 368 0.91 -4.13 -11.58
N ILE A 369 1.96 -4.84 -11.18
CA ILE A 369 2.55 -4.66 -9.83
C ILE A 369 3.80 -3.80 -9.92
N VAL A 370 4.08 -3.07 -8.84
CA VAL A 370 5.35 -2.38 -8.62
C VAL A 370 6.11 -3.16 -7.55
N ARG A 371 7.21 -3.81 -7.97
CA ARG A 371 8.16 -4.50 -7.10
C ARG A 371 9.31 -3.55 -6.74
N ASP A 372 9.36 -3.12 -5.49
CA ASP A 372 10.47 -2.35 -4.98
C ASP A 372 11.58 -3.28 -4.46
N LEU A 373 12.81 -2.96 -4.86
CA LEU A 373 14.07 -3.60 -4.49
C LEU A 373 14.95 -2.53 -3.84
N LEU A 374 14.92 -2.47 -2.51
CA LEU A 374 15.34 -1.32 -1.70
C LEU A 374 16.74 -1.50 -1.09
N CYS A 375 17.36 -0.38 -0.72
CA CYS A 375 18.62 -0.32 0.04
C CYS A 375 19.81 -1.01 -0.66
N LEU A 376 19.90 -0.83 -1.98
CA LEU A 376 21.01 -1.33 -2.78
C LEU A 376 22.31 -0.53 -2.55
N ALA A 377 22.21 0.78 -2.33
CA ALA A 377 23.38 1.63 -2.10
C ALA A 377 23.76 1.72 -0.61
N VAL A 378 25.03 2.03 -0.35
CA VAL A 378 25.54 2.21 1.02
C VAL A 378 25.18 3.60 1.52
N ASN A 379 24.16 3.64 2.36
CA ASN A 379 23.82 4.77 3.21
C ASN A 379 22.62 4.51 4.13
N ASP A 380 21.66 3.65 3.73
CA ASP A 380 20.39 3.60 4.45
C ASP A 380 20.49 2.99 5.87
N PHE A 381 21.40 2.03 6.04
CA PHE A 381 21.59 1.36 7.33
C PHE A 381 23.04 1.34 7.82
N ASP A 382 24.03 1.40 6.91
CA ASP A 382 25.47 1.21 7.20
C ASP A 382 25.76 -0.09 7.99
N TYR A 383 25.20 -1.21 7.54
CA TYR A 383 25.49 -2.51 8.14
C TYR A 383 26.99 -2.85 8.01
N PRO A 384 27.63 -3.37 9.07
CA PRO A 384 29.07 -3.67 9.04
C PRO A 384 29.49 -4.59 7.89
N TRP A 385 28.68 -5.61 7.57
CA TRP A 385 28.93 -6.55 6.49
C TRP A 385 28.72 -5.96 5.09
N ALA A 386 27.98 -4.86 4.96
CA ALA A 386 27.75 -4.15 3.71
C ALA A 386 28.80 -3.06 3.43
N LYS A 387 29.68 -2.76 4.39
CA LYS A 387 30.67 -1.68 4.27
C LYS A 387 31.56 -1.85 3.04
N GLY A 388 31.64 -0.80 2.22
CA GLY A 388 32.47 -0.77 1.02
C GLY A 388 31.89 -1.49 -0.19
N LEU A 389 30.75 -2.18 -0.06
CA LEU A 389 29.96 -2.60 -1.21
C LEU A 389 29.37 -1.33 -1.85
N ARG A 390 29.24 -1.27 -3.17
CA ARG A 390 28.76 -0.08 -3.88
C ARG A 390 27.93 -0.51 -5.07
N THR A 391 26.70 -0.02 -5.15
CA THR A 391 25.86 -0.06 -6.35
C THR A 391 25.66 1.37 -6.84
N GLU A 392 25.31 1.51 -8.12
CA GLU A 392 24.95 2.82 -8.69
C GLU A 392 23.62 3.35 -8.12
N TYR A 393 22.66 2.44 -7.90
CA TYR A 393 21.29 2.76 -7.48
C TYR A 393 21.10 2.46 -5.99
N SER A 394 20.35 3.32 -5.30
CA SER A 394 19.87 3.11 -3.93
C SER A 394 18.67 2.17 -3.86
N SER A 395 17.83 2.16 -4.89
CA SER A 395 16.72 1.20 -5.04
C SER A 395 16.37 1.01 -6.50
N LEU A 396 15.63 -0.05 -6.82
CA LEU A 396 14.98 -0.25 -8.11
C LEU A 396 13.47 -0.42 -7.90
N SER A 397 12.66 0.22 -8.74
CA SER A 397 11.24 -0.10 -8.88
C SER A 397 11.04 -0.85 -10.20
N VAL A 398 10.58 -2.09 -10.11
CA VAL A 398 10.32 -2.98 -11.25
C VAL A 398 8.81 -3.07 -11.46
N VAL A 399 8.34 -2.51 -12.56
CA VAL A 399 6.92 -2.57 -12.96
C VAL A 399 6.71 -3.81 -13.81
N LEU A 400 5.75 -4.65 -13.44
CA LEU A 400 5.44 -5.91 -14.12
C LEU A 400 3.98 -5.90 -14.55
N GLN A 401 3.72 -5.71 -15.85
CA GLN A 401 2.37 -5.74 -16.43
C GLN A 401 2.00 -7.15 -16.88
N PHE A 402 0.78 -7.58 -16.58
CA PHE A 402 0.21 -8.87 -16.99
C PHE A 402 -1.32 -8.82 -17.10
N ASP A 403 -1.90 -9.85 -17.71
CA ASP A 403 -3.34 -10.07 -17.72
C ASP A 403 -3.75 -10.78 -16.42
N PRO A 404 -4.62 -10.20 -15.57
CA PRO A 404 -5.06 -10.88 -14.36
C PRO A 404 -5.80 -12.20 -14.66
N ALA A 405 -6.38 -12.36 -15.86
CA ALA A 405 -7.04 -13.60 -16.28
C ALA A 405 -6.06 -14.77 -16.55
N SER A 406 -4.75 -14.51 -16.60
CA SER A 406 -3.74 -15.56 -16.65
C SER A 406 -3.67 -16.40 -15.37
N PHE A 407 -4.27 -15.94 -14.27
CA PHE A 407 -4.21 -16.60 -12.98
C PHE A 407 -5.60 -16.95 -12.44
N SER A 408 -5.73 -18.15 -11.87
CA SER A 408 -6.91 -18.57 -11.12
C SER A 408 -6.88 -18.06 -9.67
N SER A 409 -5.70 -17.76 -9.13
CA SER A 409 -5.53 -17.03 -7.87
C SER A 409 -4.36 -16.05 -7.96
N PHE A 410 -4.49 -14.94 -7.23
CA PHE A 410 -3.46 -13.91 -7.11
C PHE A 410 -3.54 -13.30 -5.71
N GLU A 411 -2.44 -13.35 -4.98
CA GLU A 411 -2.34 -12.80 -3.62
C GLU A 411 -1.04 -12.00 -3.49
N ILE A 412 -1.11 -10.77 -2.99
CA ILE A 412 0.03 -10.12 -2.36
C ILE A 412 -0.19 -10.26 -0.86
N ASN A 413 0.54 -11.17 -0.23
CA ASN A 413 0.36 -11.42 1.20
C ASN A 413 0.87 -10.24 2.06
N ASP A 414 0.69 -10.30 3.37
CA ASP A 414 0.99 -9.16 4.28
C ASP A 414 2.46 -8.74 4.28
N TRP A 415 3.37 -9.61 3.82
CA TRP A 415 4.80 -9.27 3.66
C TRP A 415 5.17 -8.75 2.27
N GLY A 416 4.19 -8.48 1.41
CA GLY A 416 4.44 -7.98 0.05
C GLY A 416 5.01 -9.03 -0.90
N THR A 417 4.72 -10.32 -0.67
CA THR A 417 5.11 -11.39 -1.60
C THR A 417 3.92 -11.73 -2.50
N THR A 418 4.11 -11.64 -3.81
CA THR A 418 3.11 -12.15 -4.75
C THR A 418 3.15 -13.68 -4.85
N PHE A 419 1.99 -14.31 -4.64
CA PHE A 419 1.68 -15.70 -4.94
C PHE A 419 0.61 -15.76 -6.03
N THR A 420 0.75 -16.69 -6.97
CA THR A 420 -0.19 -16.88 -8.06
C THR A 420 -0.46 -18.37 -8.29
N GLU A 421 -1.59 -18.70 -8.90
CA GLU A 421 -1.84 -20.01 -9.49
C GLU A 421 -2.20 -19.83 -10.98
N PRO A 422 -1.39 -20.32 -11.92
CA PRO A 422 -0.09 -20.99 -11.75
C PRO A 422 1.00 -20.11 -11.09
N ASP A 423 2.01 -20.73 -10.47
CA ASP A 423 3.02 -20.10 -9.60
C ASP A 423 4.06 -19.19 -10.29
N GLN A 424 4.03 -19.07 -11.62
CA GLN A 424 5.06 -18.36 -12.39
C GLN A 424 4.62 -16.98 -12.87
N LEU A 425 4.44 -16.02 -11.95
CA LEU A 425 4.10 -14.63 -12.30
C LEU A 425 4.95 -14.07 -13.46
N LEU A 426 6.28 -14.18 -13.38
CA LEU A 426 7.20 -13.64 -14.41
C LEU A 426 7.08 -14.30 -15.78
N SER A 427 6.40 -15.46 -15.88
CA SER A 427 6.12 -16.11 -17.15
C SER A 427 4.96 -15.43 -17.89
N GLU A 428 4.00 -14.85 -17.16
CA GLU A 428 2.81 -14.17 -17.71
C GLU A 428 3.03 -12.67 -17.95
N VAL A 429 4.13 -12.09 -17.46
CA VAL A 429 4.43 -10.66 -17.68
C VAL A 429 4.56 -10.34 -19.17
N THR A 430 3.77 -9.40 -19.69
CA THR A 430 3.73 -9.01 -21.11
C THR A 430 4.61 -7.80 -21.40
N ALA A 431 4.68 -6.86 -20.46
CA ALA A 431 5.54 -5.67 -20.51
C ALA A 431 6.18 -5.39 -19.15
N ALA A 432 7.36 -4.78 -19.16
CA ALA A 432 8.03 -4.37 -17.93
C ALA A 432 8.75 -3.03 -18.07
N ALA A 433 8.95 -2.37 -16.92
CA ALA A 433 9.79 -1.20 -16.77
C ALA A 433 10.69 -1.41 -15.55
N VAL A 434 11.93 -0.92 -15.62
CA VAL A 434 12.85 -0.90 -14.48
C VAL A 434 13.31 0.54 -14.29
N VAL A 435 13.04 1.11 -13.12
CA VAL A 435 13.46 2.45 -12.75
C VAL A 435 14.49 2.34 -11.64
N GLY A 436 15.70 2.81 -11.88
CA GLY A 436 16.74 2.93 -10.87
C GLY A 436 16.66 4.28 -10.18
N HIS A 437 16.71 4.27 -8.85
CA HIS A 437 16.76 5.48 -8.03
C HIS A 437 18.19 5.68 -7.53
N ARG A 438 18.74 6.88 -7.67
CA ARG A 438 20.05 7.24 -7.11
C ARG A 438 19.88 7.92 -5.76
N THR A 439 20.93 7.92 -4.94
CA THR A 439 20.96 8.60 -3.63
C THR A 439 20.75 10.11 -3.72
N SER A 440 21.00 10.71 -4.89
CA SER A 440 20.68 12.12 -5.20
C SER A 440 19.18 12.39 -5.32
N GLY A 441 18.34 11.35 -5.39
CA GLY A 441 16.92 11.44 -5.71
C GLY A 441 16.61 11.38 -7.21
N GLU A 442 17.63 11.29 -8.06
CA GLU A 442 17.44 11.13 -9.51
C GLU A 442 16.86 9.75 -9.86
N ARG A 443 15.88 9.73 -10.77
CA ARG A 443 15.29 8.52 -11.36
C ARG A 443 15.83 8.29 -12.76
N VAL A 444 16.31 7.07 -13.02
CA VAL A 444 16.88 6.66 -14.30
C VAL A 444 16.09 5.46 -14.82
N GLN A 445 15.49 5.59 -16.00
CA GLN A 445 14.88 4.46 -16.68
C GLN A 445 15.98 3.53 -17.21
N LEU A 446 15.92 2.25 -16.83
CA LEU A 446 16.82 1.21 -17.31
C LEU A 446 16.15 0.40 -18.41
N THR A 447 16.74 0.44 -19.59
CA THR A 447 16.27 -0.30 -20.75
C THR A 447 16.71 -1.77 -20.67
N PRO A 448 16.08 -2.69 -21.43
CA PRO A 448 16.51 -4.08 -21.47
C PRO A 448 18.00 -4.30 -21.78
N ALA A 449 18.65 -3.36 -22.48
CA ALA A 449 20.08 -3.40 -22.76
C ALA A 449 20.97 -3.17 -21.52
N ASP A 450 20.46 -2.48 -20.50
CA ASP A 450 21.19 -2.12 -19.27
C ASP A 450 21.18 -3.27 -18.24
N TRP A 451 20.10 -4.07 -18.25
CA TRP A 451 19.86 -5.10 -17.22
C TRP A 451 20.98 -6.15 -17.09
N PRO A 452 21.62 -6.65 -18.17
CA PRO A 452 22.71 -7.61 -18.04
C PRO A 452 23.94 -7.04 -17.32
N ALA A 453 24.28 -5.78 -17.56
CA ALA A 453 25.42 -5.12 -16.92
C ALA A 453 25.16 -4.92 -15.42
N LEU A 454 23.97 -4.42 -15.07
CA LEU A 454 23.53 -4.28 -13.68
C LEU A 454 23.52 -5.63 -12.95
N SER A 455 22.97 -6.68 -13.59
CA SER A 455 22.97 -8.03 -13.03
C SER A 455 24.39 -8.56 -12.77
N ALA A 456 25.33 -8.30 -13.69
CA ALA A 456 26.72 -8.74 -13.53
C ALA A 456 27.41 -8.04 -12.35
N ASP A 457 27.18 -6.73 -12.18
CA ASP A 457 27.75 -5.97 -11.07
C ASP A 457 27.20 -6.44 -9.72
N ILE A 458 25.87 -6.57 -9.59
CA ILE A 458 25.23 -7.08 -8.37
C ILE A 458 25.67 -8.53 -8.08
N SER A 459 25.81 -9.38 -9.09
CA SER A 459 26.29 -10.75 -8.90
C SER A 459 27.72 -10.80 -8.32
N ARG A 460 28.60 -9.85 -8.69
CA ARG A 460 29.94 -9.74 -8.12
C ARG A 460 29.86 -9.33 -6.65
N ILE A 461 29.08 -8.29 -6.35
CA ILE A 461 28.87 -7.76 -4.98
C ILE A 461 28.26 -8.83 -4.07
N HIS A 462 27.30 -9.60 -4.59
CA HIS A 462 26.70 -10.74 -3.89
C HIS A 462 27.78 -11.77 -3.51
N GLY A 463 28.69 -12.15 -4.41
CA GLY A 463 29.79 -13.06 -4.09
C GLY A 463 30.70 -12.55 -2.96
N GLU A 464 31.05 -11.26 -2.97
CA GLU A 464 31.83 -10.63 -1.90
C GLU A 464 31.09 -10.65 -0.56
N LEU A 465 29.79 -10.37 -0.57
CA LEU A 465 28.94 -10.39 0.61
C LEU A 465 28.79 -11.81 1.19
N TYR A 466 28.60 -12.80 0.32
CA TYR A 466 28.49 -14.21 0.72
C TYR A 466 29.77 -14.68 1.42
N GLN A 467 30.94 -14.35 0.87
CA GLN A 467 32.21 -14.68 1.50
C GLN A 467 32.32 -14.07 2.91
N ARG A 468 31.91 -12.81 3.08
CA ARG A 468 31.94 -12.15 4.40
C ARG A 468 31.10 -12.89 5.45
N PHE A 469 29.90 -13.36 5.09
CA PHE A 469 29.09 -14.16 6.01
C PHE A 469 29.63 -15.58 6.20
N ALA A 470 30.23 -16.17 5.18
CA ALA A 470 30.86 -17.49 5.30
C ALA A 470 32.07 -17.47 6.24
N ASP A 471 32.79 -16.35 6.31
CA ASP A 471 33.93 -16.14 7.21
C ASP A 471 33.53 -15.85 8.66
N MET A 472 32.26 -15.46 8.91
CA MET A 472 31.75 -15.21 10.25
C MET A 472 31.55 -16.51 11.03
N THR A 473 31.87 -16.46 12.31
CA THR A 473 31.46 -17.48 13.28
C THR A 473 29.94 -17.55 13.40
N ARG A 474 29.43 -18.64 14.00
CA ARG A 474 28.00 -18.79 14.30
C ARG A 474 27.47 -17.61 15.10
N GLU A 475 28.15 -17.24 16.19
CA GLU A 475 27.78 -16.14 17.07
C GLU A 475 27.71 -14.80 16.31
N GLU A 476 28.72 -14.50 15.49
CA GLU A 476 28.73 -13.27 14.67
C GLU A 476 27.54 -13.23 13.70
N ARG A 477 27.16 -14.38 13.11
CA ARG A 477 25.98 -14.45 12.22
C ARG A 477 24.66 -14.28 12.98
N ILE A 478 24.55 -14.82 14.19
CA ILE A 478 23.38 -14.57 15.07
C ILE A 478 23.25 -13.08 15.31
N PHE A 479 24.31 -12.41 15.80
CA PHE A 479 24.24 -11.00 16.12
C PHE A 479 24.18 -10.07 14.90
N ALA A 480 24.70 -10.49 13.75
CA ALA A 480 24.50 -9.77 12.50
C ALA A 480 23.01 -9.74 12.13
N ALA A 481 22.35 -10.90 12.14
CA ALA A 481 20.92 -11.00 11.84
C ALA A 481 20.05 -10.34 12.92
N THR A 482 20.39 -10.51 14.21
CA THR A 482 19.70 -9.81 15.30
C THR A 482 19.75 -8.29 15.12
N ARG A 483 20.93 -7.76 14.77
CA ARG A 483 21.10 -6.33 14.48
C ARG A 483 20.25 -5.89 13.30
N MET A 484 20.26 -6.65 12.20
CA MET A 484 19.51 -6.34 11.00
C MET A 484 18.03 -6.11 11.31
N TYR A 485 17.39 -7.08 11.99
CA TYR A 485 15.99 -6.99 12.39
C TYR A 485 15.75 -5.86 13.41
N SER A 486 16.64 -5.69 14.40
CA SER A 486 16.49 -4.65 15.44
C SER A 486 16.54 -3.20 14.93
N TRP A 487 17.05 -3.02 13.71
CA TRP A 487 17.10 -1.72 13.02
C TRP A 487 15.83 -1.45 12.22
N GLY A 488 14.75 -2.21 12.41
CA GLY A 488 13.48 -2.07 11.66
C GLY A 488 12.85 -0.67 11.72
N LEU A 489 13.12 0.13 12.76
CA LEU A 489 12.67 1.52 12.87
C LEU A 489 13.60 2.56 12.20
N LYS A 490 14.81 2.16 11.79
CA LYS A 490 15.81 3.09 11.25
C LYS A 490 15.34 3.82 9.99
N PRO A 491 14.57 3.24 9.05
CA PRO A 491 14.03 3.99 7.92
C PRO A 491 13.13 5.16 8.34
N PHE A 492 12.29 4.94 9.36
CA PHE A 492 11.41 5.98 9.89
C PHE A 492 12.20 7.06 10.64
N ALA A 493 13.22 6.66 11.41
CA ALA A 493 14.15 7.59 12.04
C ALA A 493 14.95 8.42 11.02
N THR A 494 15.34 7.82 9.88
CA THR A 494 16.00 8.52 8.76
C THR A 494 15.08 9.58 8.17
N LEU A 495 13.81 9.25 7.92
CA LEU A 495 12.82 10.22 7.43
C LEU A 495 12.54 11.34 8.43
N ALA A 496 12.53 11.00 9.73
CA ALA A 496 12.36 11.95 10.82
C ALA A 496 13.62 12.78 11.13
N GLY A 497 14.78 12.40 10.58
CA GLY A 497 16.05 13.11 10.80
C GLY A 497 16.67 12.90 12.19
N VAL A 498 16.36 11.79 12.88
CA VAL A 498 16.75 11.52 14.29
C VAL A 498 17.54 10.23 14.47
N VAL A 499 18.17 9.72 13.40
CA VAL A 499 18.96 8.48 13.47
C VAL A 499 20.06 8.56 14.53
N ASP A 500 20.72 9.71 14.63
CA ASP A 500 21.84 9.94 15.55
C ASP A 500 21.37 10.17 17.00
N ASP A 501 20.07 10.42 17.23
CA ASP A 501 19.49 10.61 18.56
C ASP A 501 19.09 9.27 19.22
N ILE A 502 19.20 8.16 18.48
CA ILE A 502 18.77 6.84 18.91
C ILE A 502 19.98 5.92 19.14
N ASP A 503 19.99 5.23 20.28
CA ASP A 503 20.92 4.11 20.50
C ASP A 503 20.43 2.84 19.77
N TRP A 504 21.21 2.46 18.77
CA TRP A 504 20.99 1.29 17.91
C TRP A 504 21.77 0.05 18.35
N SER A 505 22.43 0.09 19.51
CA SER A 505 23.05 -1.08 20.11
C SER A 505 22.00 -2.06 20.63
N ILE A 506 22.38 -3.34 20.72
CA ILE A 506 21.53 -4.38 21.31
C ILE A 506 21.53 -4.17 22.82
N SER A 507 20.34 -4.13 23.43
CA SER A 507 20.17 -3.85 24.84
C SER A 507 20.89 -4.87 25.74
N PRO A 508 21.38 -4.46 26.93
CA PRO A 508 21.97 -5.38 27.90
C PRO A 508 21.03 -6.53 28.30
N ASP A 509 19.73 -6.27 28.36
CA ASP A 509 18.72 -7.27 28.72
C ASP A 509 18.60 -8.36 27.66
N THR A 510 18.68 -8.01 26.37
CA THR A 510 18.72 -8.99 25.27
C THR A 510 20.05 -9.74 25.25
N LEU A 511 21.18 -9.03 25.41
CA LEU A 511 22.51 -9.65 25.44
C LEU A 511 22.64 -10.70 26.56
N ALA A 512 21.95 -10.49 27.69
CA ALA A 512 21.93 -11.43 28.81
C ALA A 512 21.22 -12.77 28.50
N LEU A 513 20.56 -12.91 27.35
CA LEU A 513 19.88 -14.12 26.91
C LEU A 513 20.71 -14.96 25.93
N HIS A 514 21.97 -14.58 25.69
CA HIS A 514 22.95 -15.33 24.91
C HIS A 514 24.21 -15.58 25.78
N PRO A 515 24.82 -16.78 25.78
CA PRO A 515 24.49 -17.93 24.92
C PRO A 515 23.17 -18.62 25.28
N ASP A 516 22.88 -18.90 26.55
CA ASP A 516 21.66 -19.64 26.90
C ASP A 516 20.45 -18.70 27.09
N PRO A 517 19.26 -19.03 26.54
CA PRO A 517 18.92 -20.24 25.80
C PRO A 517 19.10 -20.13 24.28
N PHE A 518 19.50 -18.96 23.75
CA PHE A 518 19.35 -18.66 22.33
C PHE A 518 20.54 -19.04 21.43
N ASP A 519 21.61 -19.63 21.95
CA ASP A 519 22.66 -20.25 21.13
C ASP A 519 22.25 -21.67 20.67
N ASP A 520 21.28 -22.28 21.35
CA ASP A 520 20.71 -23.59 21.04
C ASP A 520 19.47 -23.47 20.13
N ASP A 521 19.53 -24.09 18.95
CA ASP A 521 18.47 -23.98 17.93
C ASP A 521 17.15 -24.65 18.37
N GLU A 522 17.21 -25.70 19.20
CA GLU A 522 16.01 -26.41 19.68
C GLU A 522 15.28 -25.58 20.75
N GLN A 523 16.02 -25.02 21.72
CA GLN A 523 15.47 -24.16 22.76
C GLN A 523 14.93 -22.85 22.17
N ALA A 524 15.71 -22.18 21.31
CA ALA A 524 15.24 -21.01 20.58
C ALA A 524 14.01 -21.35 19.73
N GLY A 525 14.03 -22.52 19.08
CA GLY A 525 12.93 -23.03 18.26
C GLY A 525 11.64 -23.24 19.03
N LEU A 526 11.74 -23.82 20.23
CA LEU A 526 10.62 -24.04 21.13
C LEU A 526 10.00 -22.71 21.60
N ILE A 527 10.83 -21.76 22.01
CA ILE A 527 10.37 -20.44 22.47
C ILE A 527 9.69 -19.69 21.31
N PHE A 528 10.37 -19.51 20.19
CA PHE A 528 9.82 -18.75 19.07
C PHE A 528 8.62 -19.43 18.43
N GLY A 529 8.68 -20.75 18.20
CA GLY A 529 7.62 -21.51 17.57
C GLY A 529 6.33 -21.49 18.37
N THR A 530 6.43 -21.61 19.69
CA THR A 530 5.27 -21.50 20.58
C THR A 530 4.74 -20.07 20.58
N ALA A 531 5.59 -19.04 20.45
CA ALA A 531 5.16 -17.65 20.43
C ALA A 531 4.39 -17.28 19.15
N VAL A 532 4.82 -17.79 17.99
CA VAL A 532 4.22 -17.39 16.70
C VAL A 532 2.98 -18.19 16.31
N VAL A 533 2.88 -19.47 16.67
CA VAL A 533 1.70 -20.29 16.35
C VAL A 533 0.71 -20.34 17.51
N ALA A 534 1.20 -20.35 18.76
CA ALA A 534 0.40 -20.42 19.99
C ALA A 534 -0.81 -21.36 19.87
N ASN A 535 -0.55 -22.66 19.71
CA ASN A 535 -1.57 -23.67 19.35
C ASN A 535 -2.80 -23.71 20.27
N ASP A 536 -2.64 -23.26 21.52
CA ASP A 536 -3.65 -23.21 22.56
C ASP A 536 -4.48 -21.91 22.60
N MET A 537 -4.08 -20.89 21.83
CA MET A 537 -4.77 -19.60 21.76
C MET A 537 -5.52 -19.41 20.42
N PRO A 538 -6.58 -18.59 20.38
CA PRO A 538 -7.28 -18.28 19.12
C PRO A 538 -6.44 -17.44 18.13
N GLY A 539 -5.33 -16.86 18.58
CA GLY A 539 -4.35 -16.13 17.75
C GLY A 539 -2.94 -16.20 18.38
N SER A 540 -1.95 -15.53 17.79
CA SER A 540 -0.54 -15.61 18.25
C SER A 540 -0.21 -14.83 19.53
N PHE A 541 -0.89 -13.71 19.80
CA PHE A 541 -0.53 -12.79 20.89
C PHE A 541 -1.54 -12.83 22.04
N SER A 542 -1.03 -12.85 23.27
CA SER A 542 -1.84 -12.76 24.49
C SER A 542 -2.46 -11.36 24.66
N PRO A 543 -3.69 -11.25 25.20
CA PRO A 543 -4.35 -9.97 25.52
C PRO A 543 -3.50 -9.05 26.42
N VAL A 544 -3.82 -7.76 26.43
CA VAL A 544 -3.14 -6.73 27.22
C VAL A 544 -3.97 -6.23 28.41
N LEU A 545 -5.20 -6.72 28.57
CA LEU A 545 -6.12 -6.41 29.68
C LEU A 545 -6.40 -7.61 30.58
#